data_AF-A0A8I1NX37-F1
#
_entry.id   AF-A0A8I1NX37-F1
#
_cell.length_a   1.000
_cell.length_b   1.000
_cell.length_c   1.000
_cell.angle_alpha   90.00
_cell.angle_beta   90.00
_cell.angle_gamma   90.00
#
_symmetry.space_group_name_H-M   'P 1'
#
loop_
_entity.id
_entity.type
_entity.pdbx_description
1 polymer ?
#
loop_
_entity_poly.entity_id
_entity_poly.type
_entity_poly.pdbx_seq_one_letter_code
_entity_poly.pdbx_strand_id
1 'polypeptide(L)'
;MVNDDAVTNDGQGQPIDRSSRLRNLHSDPEFAAARDQRGRERFKARREELQRLSNAARRGYDVPPELEAKWKALKRKRTLSNNEIARLLGLKKWRKPNEKKGRK
;
A
#
# COMPACT_ATOMS: atom_id res chain seq x y z
N MET A 1 34.00 24.47 -4.31
CA MET A 1 32.55 24.25 -4.47
C MET A 1 31.90 24.75 -3.19
N VAL A 2 31.26 25.92 -3.26
CA VAL A 2 30.53 26.50 -2.12
C VAL A 2 29.26 25.69 -1.94
N ASN A 3 29.05 25.13 -0.74
CA ASN A 3 27.77 24.54 -0.39
C ASN A 3 26.88 25.70 0.08
N ASP A 4 26.02 26.18 -0.81
CA ASP A 4 24.94 27.11 -0.50
C ASP A 4 23.84 26.36 0.29
N ASP A 5 24.15 25.98 1.53
CA ASP A 5 23.13 25.60 2.51
C ASP A 5 22.36 26.88 2.85
N ALA A 6 21.14 27.00 2.31
CA ALA A 6 20.25 28.14 2.54
C ALA A 6 20.07 28.40 4.04
N VAL A 7 20.88 29.32 4.58
CA VAL A 7 20.79 29.80 5.97
C VAL A 7 19.42 30.42 6.12
N THR A 8 18.60 29.75 6.91
CA THR A 8 17.27 30.24 7.23
C THR A 8 17.44 30.99 8.53
N ASN A 9 17.01 32.23 8.54
CA ASN A 9 17.11 33.08 9.72
C ASN A 9 15.74 33.12 10.41
N ASP A 10 15.77 33.16 11.73
CA ASP A 10 14.61 33.30 12.63
C ASP A 10 13.90 34.68 12.55
N GLY A 11 14.14 35.46 11.51
CA GLY A 11 13.66 36.85 11.39
C GLY A 11 14.50 37.87 12.19
N GLN A 12 15.49 37.42 12.96
CA GLN A 12 16.45 38.26 13.72
C GLN A 12 17.89 38.12 13.21
N GLY A 13 18.10 37.35 12.13
CA GLY A 13 19.41 37.18 11.49
C GLY A 13 20.28 36.06 12.08
N GLN A 14 19.72 35.19 12.92
CA GLN A 14 20.44 34.05 13.50
C GLN A 14 20.18 32.75 12.72
N PRO A 15 21.23 31.98 12.38
CA PRO A 15 21.08 30.73 11.63
C PRO A 15 20.32 29.70 12.47
N ILE A 16 19.15 29.24 11.99
CA ILE A 16 18.43 28.14 12.64
C ILE A 16 19.04 26.79 12.28
N ASP A 17 19.46 26.04 13.29
CA ASP A 17 19.88 24.64 13.12
C ASP A 17 18.73 23.78 12.57
N ARG A 18 19.09 22.71 11.85
CA ARG A 18 18.15 21.76 11.24
C ARG A 18 17.18 21.16 12.27
N SER A 19 17.64 20.88 13.49
CA SER A 19 16.80 20.34 14.56
C SER A 19 15.72 21.34 14.99
N SER A 20 16.11 22.61 15.19
CA SER A 20 15.21 23.71 15.55
C SER A 20 14.19 23.99 14.44
N ARG A 21 14.64 23.93 13.19
CA ARG A 21 13.77 24.07 12.01
C ARG A 21 12.70 22.97 11.92
N LEU A 22 13.09 21.72 12.17
CA LEU A 22 12.17 20.59 12.16
C LEU A 22 11.17 20.68 13.32
N ARG A 23 11.61 21.09 14.51
CA ARG A 23 10.73 21.34 15.65
C ARG A 23 9.68 22.41 15.34
N ASN A 24 10.08 23.52 14.72
CA ASN A 24 9.15 24.58 14.34
C ASN A 24 8.14 24.11 13.29
N LEU A 25 8.57 23.33 12.30
CA LEU A 25 7.68 22.71 11.32
C LEU A 25 6.70 21.72 11.97
N HIS A 26 7.10 20.96 13.00
CA HIS A 26 6.18 20.05 13.71
C HIS A 26 5.18 20.77 14.61
N SER A 27 5.49 21.98 15.05
CA SER A 27 4.56 22.84 15.80
C SER A 27 3.49 23.48 14.91
N ASP A 28 3.68 23.50 13.59
CA ASP A 28 2.69 23.97 12.63
C ASP A 28 1.57 22.92 12.43
N PRO A 29 0.32 23.23 12.81
CA PRO A 29 -0.80 22.29 12.70
C PRO A 29 -1.11 21.90 11.24
N GLU A 30 -0.88 22.79 10.26
CA GLU A 30 -1.07 22.47 8.84
C GLU A 30 -0.03 21.45 8.36
N PHE A 31 1.23 21.62 8.76
CA PHE A 31 2.30 20.69 8.43
C PHE A 31 2.09 19.31 9.07
N ALA A 32 1.70 19.27 10.35
CA ALA A 32 1.36 18.04 11.06
C ALA A 32 0.19 17.31 10.39
N ALA A 33 -0.89 18.03 10.06
CA ALA A 33 -2.06 17.47 9.39
C ALA A 33 -1.71 16.91 7.99
N ALA A 34 -0.92 17.65 7.19
CA ALA A 34 -0.49 17.20 5.87
C ALA A 34 0.45 15.99 5.91
N ARG A 35 1.31 15.89 6.93
CA ARG A 35 2.15 14.70 7.18
C ARG A 35 1.27 13.49 7.51
N ASP A 36 0.33 13.65 8.44
CA ASP A 36 -0.55 12.57 8.87
C ASP A 36 -1.46 12.09 7.75
N GLN A 37 -1.96 13.01 6.92
CA GLN A 37 -2.78 12.68 5.76
C GLN A 37 -2.01 11.82 4.76
N ARG A 38 -0.78 12.21 4.39
CA ARG A 38 0.09 11.41 3.53
C ARG A 38 0.44 10.05 4.16
N GLY A 39 0.59 10.00 5.48
CA GLY A 39 0.78 8.76 6.23
C GLY A 39 -0.43 7.82 6.11
N ARG A 40 -1.64 8.35 6.30
CA ARG A 40 -2.90 7.60 6.14
C ARG A 40 -3.08 7.05 4.74
N GLU A 41 -2.77 7.84 3.71
CA GLU A 41 -2.88 7.41 2.30
C GLU A 41 -1.92 6.27 1.98
N ARG A 42 -0.65 6.37 2.39
CA ARG A 42 0.33 5.28 2.24
C ARG A 42 -0.10 4.02 2.96
N PHE A 43 -0.64 4.17 4.17
CA PHE A 43 -1.12 3.03 4.96
C PHE A 43 -2.35 2.38 4.31
N LYS A 44 -3.27 3.17 3.78
CA LYS A 44 -4.44 2.68 3.05
C LYS A 44 -4.05 1.89 1.81
N ALA A 45 -3.18 2.44 0.96
CA ALA A 45 -2.71 1.75 -0.24
C ALA A 45 -2.00 0.42 0.10
N ARG A 46 -1.10 0.43 1.09
CA ARG A 46 -0.41 -0.78 1.54
C ARG A 46 -1.38 -1.82 2.12
N ARG A 47 -2.39 -1.37 2.87
CA ARG A 47 -3.42 -2.26 3.44
C ARG A 47 -4.24 -2.93 2.33
N GLU A 48 -4.64 -2.18 1.31
CA GLU A 48 -5.40 -2.70 0.16
C GLU A 48 -4.58 -3.75 -0.61
N GLU A 49 -3.29 -3.47 -0.85
CA GLU A 49 -2.37 -4.41 -1.48
C GLU A 49 -2.24 -5.71 -0.67
N LEU A 50 -1.94 -5.62 0.63
CA LEU A 50 -1.83 -6.78 1.51
C LEU A 50 -3.14 -7.56 1.59
N GLN A 51 -4.28 -6.88 1.59
CA GLN A 51 -5.60 -7.49 1.61
C GLN A 51 -5.86 -8.28 0.31
N ARG A 52 -5.44 -7.76 -0.85
CA ARG A 52 -5.51 -8.46 -2.13
C ARG A 52 -4.64 -9.72 -2.11
N LEU A 53 -3.39 -9.60 -1.67
CA LEU A 53 -2.46 -10.74 -1.58
C LEU A 53 -2.98 -11.84 -0.64
N SER A 54 -3.49 -11.46 0.54
CA SER A 54 -4.10 -12.38 1.49
C SER A 54 -5.34 -13.08 0.89
N ASN A 55 -6.20 -12.34 0.20
CA ASN A 55 -7.34 -12.92 -0.51
C ASN A 55 -6.91 -13.88 -1.61
N ALA A 56 -5.88 -13.52 -2.38
CA ALA A 56 -5.33 -14.36 -3.43
C ALA A 56 -4.74 -15.64 -2.85
N ALA A 57 -4.05 -15.57 -1.70
CA ALA A 57 -3.50 -16.73 -0.99
C ALA A 57 -4.60 -17.68 -0.56
N ARG A 58 -5.66 -17.14 0.05
CA ARG A 58 -6.77 -17.93 0.55
C ARG A 58 -7.59 -18.57 -0.57
N ARG A 59 -7.72 -17.90 -1.72
CA ARG A 59 -8.53 -18.36 -2.86
C ARG A 59 -7.72 -19.22 -3.84
N GLY A 60 -6.40 -19.05 -3.88
CA GLY A 60 -5.52 -19.59 -4.90
C GLY A 60 -5.59 -18.87 -6.25
N TYR A 61 -6.25 -17.70 -6.31
CA TYR A 61 -6.48 -16.91 -7.52
C TYR A 61 -6.36 -15.43 -7.19
N ASP A 62 -5.63 -14.69 -8.03
CA ASP A 62 -5.60 -13.24 -7.95
C ASP A 62 -6.80 -12.68 -8.72
N VAL A 63 -7.72 -12.04 -8.01
CA VAL A 63 -8.97 -11.52 -8.57
C VAL A 63 -8.82 -10.01 -8.72
N PRO A 64 -8.79 -9.46 -9.94
CA PRO A 64 -8.73 -8.01 -10.12
C PRO A 64 -10.02 -7.35 -9.59
N PRO A 65 -9.96 -6.07 -9.17
CA PRO A 65 -11.09 -5.37 -8.55
C PRO A 65 -12.37 -5.40 -9.40
N GLU A 66 -12.23 -5.26 -10.71
CA GLU A 66 -13.34 -5.30 -11.69
C GLU A 66 -14.13 -6.61 -11.66
N LEU A 67 -13.45 -7.73 -11.38
CA LEU A 67 -14.06 -9.05 -11.31
C LEU A 67 -14.46 -9.44 -9.88
N GLU A 68 -14.08 -8.65 -8.88
CA GLU A 68 -14.35 -8.97 -7.48
C GLU A 68 -15.85 -8.95 -7.15
N ALA A 69 -16.61 -8.03 -7.77
CA ALA A 69 -18.06 -7.97 -7.65
C ALA A 69 -18.72 -9.24 -8.23
N LYS A 70 -18.31 -9.66 -9.44
CA LYS A 70 -18.77 -10.90 -10.07
C LYS A 70 -18.38 -12.13 -9.25
N TRP A 71 -17.15 -12.18 -8.74
CA TRP A 71 -16.68 -13.24 -7.84
C TRP A 71 -17.55 -13.35 -6.58
N LYS A 72 -17.85 -12.21 -5.93
CA LYS A 72 -18.71 -12.17 -4.72
C LYS A 72 -20.14 -12.61 -5.04
N ALA A 73 -20.71 -12.18 -6.15
CA ALA A 73 -22.03 -12.60 -6.60
C ALA A 73 -22.10 -14.12 -6.82
N LEU A 74 -21.09 -14.69 -7.49
CA LEU A 74 -20.99 -16.14 -7.72
C LEU A 74 -20.77 -16.92 -6.40
N LYS A 75 -19.94 -16.40 -5.48
CA LYS A 75 -19.76 -17.01 -4.15
C LYS A 75 -21.02 -16.98 -3.29
N ARG A 76 -21.84 -15.93 -3.39
CA ARG A 76 -23.11 -15.81 -2.65
C ARG A 76 -24.09 -16.92 -2.99
N LYS A 77 -24.07 -17.41 -4.23
CA LYS A 77 -24.90 -18.55 -4.66
C LYS A 77 -24.51 -19.87 -3.99
N ARG A 78 -23.30 -19.97 -3.41
CA ARG A 78 -22.74 -21.14 -2.69
C ARG A 78 -22.74 -22.48 -3.45
N THR A 79 -23.14 -22.49 -4.71
CA THR A 79 -23.14 -23.67 -5.59
C THR A 79 -21.80 -23.88 -6.29
N LEU A 80 -21.01 -22.83 -6.48
CA LEU A 80 -19.77 -22.86 -7.26
C LEU A 80 -18.53 -22.87 -6.36
N SER A 81 -17.61 -23.79 -6.68
CA SER A 81 -16.27 -23.85 -6.08
C SER A 81 -15.40 -22.68 -6.56
N ASN A 82 -14.32 -22.38 -5.82
CA ASN A 82 -13.39 -21.33 -6.22
C ASN A 82 -12.76 -21.60 -7.60
N ASN A 83 -12.54 -22.87 -7.97
CA ASN A 83 -11.99 -23.25 -9.27
C ASN A 83 -12.98 -23.00 -10.41
N GLU A 84 -14.26 -23.30 -10.22
CA GLU A 84 -15.30 -23.05 -11.23
C GLU A 84 -15.52 -21.55 -11.43
N ILE A 85 -15.59 -20.79 -10.34
CA ILE A 85 -15.67 -19.32 -10.42
C ILE A 85 -14.46 -18.75 -11.14
N ALA A 86 -13.25 -19.26 -10.86
CA ALA A 86 -12.05 -18.84 -11.56
C ALA A 86 -12.10 -19.13 -13.06
N ARG A 87 -12.57 -20.32 -13.48
CA ARG A 87 -12.75 -20.65 -14.90
C ARG A 87 -13.78 -19.75 -15.58
N LEU A 88 -14.92 -19.50 -14.95
CA LEU A 88 -15.97 -18.62 -15.48
C LEU A 88 -15.49 -17.17 -15.66
N LEU A 89 -14.59 -16.73 -14.80
CA LEU A 89 -14.00 -15.39 -14.85
C LEU A 89 -12.69 -15.33 -15.63
N GLY A 90 -12.25 -16.44 -16.25
CA GLY A 90 -11.00 -16.51 -17.02
C GLY A 90 -9.74 -16.26 -16.18
N LEU A 91 -9.80 -16.52 -14.87
CA LEU A 91 -8.74 -16.17 -13.94
C LEU A 91 -7.62 -17.21 -13.94
N LYS A 92 -6.38 -16.74 -14.01
CA LYS A 92 -5.19 -17.58 -13.87
C LYS A 92 -4.96 -17.92 -12.40
N LYS A 93 -4.60 -19.18 -12.14
CA LYS A 93 -4.24 -19.65 -10.80
C LYS A 93 -3.07 -18.83 -10.26
N TRP A 94 -3.26 -18.30 -9.05
CA TRP A 94 -2.19 -17.63 -8.32
C TRP A 94 -1.14 -18.67 -7.92
N ARG A 95 0.13 -18.28 -8.09
CA ARG A 95 1.30 -19.16 -8.08
C ARG A 95 1.28 -20.11 -6.87
N LYS A 96 1.52 -21.42 -7.07
CA LYS A 96 1.77 -22.35 -5.95
C LYS A 96 3.04 -21.89 -5.20
N PRO A 97 3.10 -21.99 -3.86
CA PRO A 97 4.38 -21.84 -3.15
C PRO A 97 5.35 -22.86 -3.75
N ASN A 98 6.56 -22.40 -4.06
CA ASN A 98 7.60 -23.11 -4.80
C ASN A 98 7.50 -24.62 -4.65
N GLU A 99 7.13 -25.29 -5.73
CA GLU A 99 7.45 -26.70 -5.93
C GLU A 99 8.98 -26.77 -5.81
N LYS A 100 9.47 -27.20 -4.65
CA LYS A 100 10.90 -27.37 -4.40
C LYS A 100 11.41 -28.21 -5.57
N LYS A 101 12.16 -27.60 -6.50
CA LYS A 101 12.95 -28.34 -7.46
C LYS A 101 13.77 -29.30 -6.63
N GLY A 102 13.42 -30.59 -6.67
CA GLY A 102 14.21 -31.65 -6.07
C GLY A 102 15.64 -31.45 -6.57
N ARG A 103 16.55 -31.15 -5.65
CA ARG A 103 17.98 -31.31 -5.90
C ARG A 103 18.15 -32.81 -6.15
N LYS A 104 18.33 -33.18 -7.42
CA LYS A 104 18.98 -34.44 -7.79
C LYS A 104 20.46 -34.32 -7.46
#